data_AF-A0A8S3G5M0-F1
#
_entry.id   AF-A0A8S3G5M0-F1
#
_cell.length_a   1.000
_cell.length_b   1.000
_cell.length_c   1.000
_cell.angle_alpha   90.00
_cell.angle_beta   90.00
_cell.angle_gamma   90.00
#
_symmetry.space_group_name_H-M   'P 1'
#
loop_
_entity.id
_entity.type
_entity.pdbx_description
1 polymer ?
#
loop_
_entity_poly.entity_id
_entity_poly.type
_entity_poly.pdbx_seq_one_letter_code
_entity_poly.pdbx_strand_id
1 'polypeptide(L)'
;MHLRTESALDRVLDLLKDAPELPSLNLCTAFILYVLSSDTLTSGISLSTVRLMIELVSKSPQKNSVDDEEYKKMQQRILSIIHQSLQDDIFYEQRFNTCDIILETFVNISRSHLKEWLRNEARTLNGFDLMIDA
;
A
#
# COMPACT_ATOMS: atom_id res chain seq x y z
N MET A 1 -16.80 -7.09 -2.74
CA MET A 1 -16.70 -5.62 -2.60
C MET A 1 -17.48 -5.15 -1.35
N HIS A 2 -17.10 -5.61 -0.14
CA HIS A 2 -17.81 -5.29 1.13
C HIS A 2 -16.92 -4.63 2.21
N LEU A 3 -15.59 -4.54 1.99
CA LEU A 3 -14.64 -3.86 2.90
C LEU A 3 -14.42 -2.38 2.55
N ARG A 4 -15.13 -1.86 1.54
CA ARG A 4 -14.90 -0.55 0.92
C ARG A 4 -15.55 0.62 1.66
N THR A 5 -16.22 0.39 2.80
CA THR A 5 -16.70 1.49 3.64
C THR A 5 -15.53 2.00 4.48
N GLU A 6 -15.27 3.31 4.43
CA GLU A 6 -14.22 4.00 5.20
C GLU A 6 -14.20 3.54 6.68
N SER A 7 -15.38 3.35 7.26
CA SER A 7 -15.58 2.83 8.62
C SER A 7 -15.10 1.40 8.87
N ALA A 8 -15.08 0.52 7.86
CA ALA A 8 -14.61 -0.86 8.01
C ALA A 8 -13.10 -0.93 7.94
N LEU A 9 -12.48 -0.13 7.07
CA LEU A 9 -11.03 -0.03 6.94
C LEU A 9 -10.41 0.59 8.19
N ASP A 10 -10.97 1.69 8.69
CA ASP A 10 -10.50 2.31 9.93
C ASP A 10 -10.62 1.35 11.13
N ARG A 11 -11.68 0.53 11.21
CA ARG A 11 -11.82 -0.50 12.25
C ARG A 11 -10.77 -1.60 12.16
N VAL A 12 -10.46 -2.05 10.94
CA VAL A 12 -9.41 -3.06 10.73
C VAL A 12 -8.05 -2.50 11.10
N LEU A 13 -7.76 -1.25 10.74
CA LEU A 13 -6.49 -0.60 11.10
C LEU A 13 -6.39 -0.30 12.59
N ASP A 14 -7.51 0.03 13.25
CA ASP A 14 -7.56 0.18 14.70
C ASP A 14 -7.24 -1.12 15.43
N LEU A 15 -7.65 -2.26 14.87
CA LEU A 15 -7.31 -3.60 15.39
C LEU A 15 -5.85 -4.01 15.11
N LEU A 16 -5.16 -3.33 14.20
CA LEU A 16 -3.78 -3.63 13.78
C LEU A 16 -2.75 -2.64 14.36
N LYS A 17 -3.11 -1.86 15.38
CA LYS A 17 -2.21 -0.90 16.04
C LYS A 17 -1.02 -1.55 16.75
N ASP A 18 -1.17 -2.81 17.15
CA ASP A 18 -0.12 -3.63 17.77
C ASP A 18 0.78 -4.32 16.74
N ALA A 19 0.40 -4.30 15.45
CA ALA A 19 1.18 -4.89 14.37
C ALA A 19 2.66 -4.47 14.31
N PRO A 20 3.05 -3.22 14.63
CA PRO A 20 4.45 -2.80 14.61
C PRO A 20 5.38 -3.58 15.57
N GLU A 21 4.85 -4.20 16.63
CA GLU A 21 5.64 -4.95 17.63
C GLU A 21 6.02 -6.37 17.16
N LEU A 22 5.26 -6.92 16.20
CA LEU A 22 5.41 -8.31 15.75
C LEU A 22 5.90 -8.33 14.30
N PRO A 23 7.14 -8.79 14.01
CA PRO A 23 7.74 -8.76 12.67
C PRO A 23 6.85 -9.31 11.55
N SER A 24 6.26 -10.50 11.75
CA SER A 24 5.41 -11.17 10.77
C SER A 24 4.06 -10.46 10.57
N LEU A 25 3.47 -9.91 11.64
CA LEU A 25 2.24 -9.12 11.56
C LEU A 25 2.48 -7.75 10.93
N ASN A 26 3.63 -7.14 11.22
CA ASN A 26 4.10 -5.89 10.63
C ASN A 26 4.16 -6.02 9.10
N LEU A 27 4.81 -7.08 8.61
CA LEU A 27 4.89 -7.39 7.18
C LEU A 27 3.51 -7.63 6.54
N CYS A 28 2.65 -8.40 7.20
CA CYS A 28 1.28 -8.64 6.72
C CYS A 28 0.46 -7.35 6.63
N THR A 29 0.57 -6.49 7.64
CA THR A 29 -0.17 -5.23 7.71
C THR A 29 0.26 -4.29 6.60
N ALA A 30 1.57 -4.20 6.35
CA ALA A 30 2.09 -3.46 5.20
C ALA A 30 1.57 -4.00 3.86
N PHE A 31 1.53 -5.33 3.71
CA PHE A 31 0.98 -5.94 2.51
C PHE A 31 -0.51 -5.65 2.30
N ILE A 32 -1.32 -5.70 3.36
CA ILE A 32 -2.74 -5.35 3.29
C ILE A 32 -2.91 -3.90 2.82
N LEU A 33 -2.13 -2.96 3.39
CA LEU A 33 -2.14 -1.56 2.98
C LEU A 33 -1.74 -1.39 1.50
N TYR A 34 -0.74 -2.14 1.03
CA TYR A 34 -0.32 -2.13 -0.37
C TYR A 34 -1.45 -2.58 -1.31
N VAL A 35 -2.05 -3.75 -1.03
CA VAL A 35 -3.15 -4.27 -1.85
C VAL A 35 -4.30 -3.26 -1.88
N LEU A 36 -4.67 -2.70 -0.74
CA LEU A 36 -5.74 -1.71 -0.67
C LEU A 36 -5.39 -0.42 -1.44
N SER A 37 -4.11 0.00 -1.45
CA SER A 37 -3.65 1.17 -2.22
C SER A 37 -3.80 1.03 -3.73
N SER A 38 -3.65 -0.19 -4.26
CA SER A 38 -3.75 -0.48 -5.69
C SER A 38 -5.18 -0.34 -6.23
N ASP A 39 -6.19 -0.58 -5.37
CA ASP A 39 -7.61 -0.69 -5.74
C ASP A 39 -8.42 0.57 -5.38
N THR A 40 -7.81 1.76 -5.44
CA THR A 40 -8.41 3.10 -5.17
C THR A 40 -8.52 3.52 -3.70
N LEU A 41 -7.43 3.45 -2.93
CA LEU A 41 -7.36 4.02 -1.56
C LEU A 41 -7.26 5.55 -1.53
N THR A 42 -7.57 6.30 -2.59
CA THR A 42 -7.33 7.75 -2.61
C THR A 42 -8.28 8.56 -1.72
N SER A 43 -9.50 8.06 -1.47
CA SER A 43 -10.50 8.80 -0.69
C SER A 43 -10.54 8.45 0.81
N GLY A 44 -9.77 7.45 1.26
CA GLY A 44 -9.91 6.86 2.61
C GLY A 44 -8.62 6.82 3.44
N ILE A 45 -7.58 7.58 3.06
CA ILE A 45 -6.35 7.66 3.85
C ILE A 45 -6.56 8.64 4.99
N SER A 46 -6.93 8.11 6.15
CA SER A 46 -6.99 8.85 7.40
C SER A 46 -5.57 9.13 7.93
N LEU A 47 -5.41 10.19 8.72
CA LEU A 47 -4.14 10.52 9.38
C LEU A 47 -3.64 9.36 10.26
N SER A 48 -4.56 8.60 10.85
CA SER A 48 -4.30 7.37 11.59
C SER A 48 -3.61 6.30 10.74
N THR A 49 -4.07 6.10 9.50
CA THR A 49 -3.45 5.16 8.56
C THR A 49 -2.01 5.57 8.22
N VAL A 50 -1.77 6.86 7.97
CA VAL A 50 -0.42 7.37 7.70
C VAL A 50 0.50 7.20 8.92
N ARG A 51 -0.01 7.47 10.14
CA ARG A 51 0.75 7.25 11.37
C ARG A 51 1.12 5.78 11.54
N LEU A 52 0.17 4.88 11.31
CA LEU A 52 0.42 3.43 11.37
C LEU A 52 1.45 3.00 10.32
N MET A 53 1.40 3.52 9.09
CA MET A 53 2.45 3.27 8.08
C MET A 53 3.84 3.71 8.55
N ILE A 54 3.95 4.89 9.16
CA ILE A 54 5.22 5.41 9.70
C ILE A 54 5.72 4.53 10.86
N GLU A 55 4.85 4.08 11.74
CA GLU A 55 5.19 3.18 12.85
C GLU A 55 5.66 1.82 12.37
N LEU A 56 4.99 1.24 11.35
CA LEU A 56 5.40 -0.02 10.71
C LEU A 56 6.81 0.07 10.14
N VAL A 57 7.14 1.17 9.44
CA VAL A 57 8.47 1.42 8.90
C VAL A 57 9.51 1.59 10.01
N SER A 58 9.16 2.33 11.06
CA SER A 58 10.08 2.64 12.16
C SER A 58 10.47 1.42 12.99
N LYS A 59 9.53 0.48 13.17
CA LYS A 59 9.75 -0.79 13.90
C LYS A 59 10.04 -1.98 12.98
N SER A 60 10.19 -1.73 11.68
CA SER A 60 10.50 -2.78 10.71
C SER A 60 11.86 -3.40 11.04
N PRO A 61 11.94 -4.74 11.15
CA PRO A 61 13.23 -5.39 11.35
C PRO A 61 14.13 -5.16 10.13
N GLN A 62 15.44 -5.03 10.33
CA GLN A 62 16.37 -4.88 9.20
C GLN A 62 16.39 -6.15 8.34
N LYS A 63 16.63 -6.01 7.02
CA LYS A 63 16.61 -7.09 6.00
C LYS A 63 17.36 -8.38 6.37
N ASN A 64 18.31 -8.32 7.29
CA ASN A 64 19.17 -9.44 7.71
C ASN A 64 19.00 -9.86 9.18
N SER A 65 18.04 -9.28 9.91
CA SER A 65 17.92 -9.46 11.37
C SER A 65 16.90 -10.52 11.80
N VAL A 66 16.07 -10.99 10.89
CA VAL A 66 15.02 -11.99 11.17
C VAL A 66 15.42 -13.32 10.54
N ASP A 67 16.07 -14.18 11.31
CA ASP A 67 16.30 -15.58 10.93
C ASP A 67 15.13 -16.47 11.38
N ASP A 68 13.92 -15.97 11.19
CA ASP A 68 12.69 -16.67 11.51
C ASP A 68 12.14 -17.31 10.22
N GLU A 69 12.08 -18.64 10.20
CA GLU A 69 11.57 -19.42 9.07
C GLU A 69 10.10 -19.07 8.78
N GLU A 70 9.32 -18.70 9.80
CA GLU A 70 7.93 -18.27 9.60
C GLU A 70 7.85 -16.94 8.85
N TYR A 71 8.75 -16.00 9.15
CA TYR A 71 8.83 -14.71 8.47
C TYR A 71 9.19 -14.88 6.98
N LYS A 72 10.19 -15.73 6.67
CA LYS A 72 10.58 -16.04 5.29
C LYS A 72 9.45 -16.71 4.51
N LYS A 73 8.72 -17.65 5.14
CA LYS A 73 7.55 -18.29 4.53
C LYS A 73 6.44 -17.29 4.24
N MET A 74 6.22 -16.33 5.14
CA MET A 74 5.26 -15.24 4.95
C MET A 74 5.66 -14.34 3.78
N GLN A 75 6.94 -13.94 3.70
CA GLN A 75 7.48 -13.17 2.58
C GLN A 75 7.24 -13.86 1.23
N GLN A 76 7.55 -15.16 1.12
CA GLN A 76 7.32 -15.92 -0.11
C GLN A 76 5.84 -15.98 -0.47
N ARG A 77 4.96 -16.16 0.52
CA ARG A 77 3.51 -16.18 0.27
C ARG A 77 3.01 -14.82 -0.23
N ILE A 78 3.49 -13.72 0.35
CA ILE A 78 3.17 -12.38 -0.12
C ILE A 78 3.65 -12.16 -1.56
N LEU A 79 4.88 -12.53 -1.90
CA LEU A 79 5.40 -12.47 -3.29
C LEU A 79 4.51 -13.24 -4.26
N SER A 80 4.12 -14.46 -3.90
CA SER A 80 3.25 -15.27 -4.76
C SER A 80 1.91 -14.59 -5.04
N ILE A 81 1.33 -13.92 -4.05
CA ILE A 81 0.06 -13.19 -4.19
C ILE A 81 0.27 -11.93 -5.04
N ILE A 82 1.37 -11.20 -4.86
CA ILE A 82 1.67 -9.99 -5.65
C ILE A 82 1.82 -10.36 -7.13
N HIS A 83 2.65 -11.36 -7.44
CA HIS A 83 2.85 -11.81 -8.82
C HIS A 83 1.56 -12.34 -9.46
N GLN A 84 0.73 -13.06 -8.69
CA GLN A 84 -0.50 -13.64 -9.23
C GLN A 84 -1.64 -12.62 -9.38
N SER A 85 -1.81 -11.72 -8.41
CA SER A 85 -3.00 -10.87 -8.30
C SER A 85 -2.80 -9.45 -8.81
N LEU A 86 -1.59 -8.90 -8.67
CA LEU A 86 -1.32 -7.50 -8.99
C LEU A 86 -0.52 -7.35 -10.29
N GLN A 87 0.15 -8.42 -10.74
CA GLN A 87 1.08 -8.40 -11.89
C GLN A 87 2.14 -7.28 -11.76
N ASP A 88 2.42 -6.87 -10.52
CA ASP A 88 3.41 -5.84 -10.22
C ASP A 88 4.76 -6.52 -10.02
N ASP A 89 5.65 -6.17 -10.92
CA ASP A 89 7.01 -6.67 -10.98
C ASP A 89 7.96 -5.89 -10.04
N ILE A 90 7.42 -5.06 -9.16
CA ILE A 90 8.18 -4.15 -8.31
C ILE A 90 9.06 -4.91 -7.29
N PHE A 91 8.64 -6.11 -6.89
CA PHE A 91 9.35 -6.96 -5.92
C PHE A 91 10.12 -8.11 -6.57
N TYR A 92 10.89 -7.83 -7.64
CA TYR A 92 11.75 -8.85 -8.28
C TYR A 92 12.77 -9.47 -7.32
N GLU A 93 13.24 -8.72 -6.33
CA GLU A 93 14.10 -9.26 -5.28
C GLU A 93 13.26 -10.05 -4.28
N GLN A 94 13.53 -11.36 -4.15
CA GLN A 94 12.85 -12.24 -3.17
C GLN A 94 13.02 -11.80 -1.70
N ARG A 95 13.83 -10.76 -1.45
CA ARG A 95 14.12 -10.19 -0.13
C ARG A 95 13.67 -8.74 -0.06
N PHE A 96 12.37 -8.57 0.14
CA PHE A 96 11.75 -7.27 0.42
C PHE A 96 11.44 -7.16 1.92
N ASN A 97 11.46 -5.94 2.44
CA ASN A 97 11.11 -5.64 3.83
C ASN A 97 9.77 -4.90 3.92
N THR A 98 9.20 -4.78 5.11
CA THR A 98 8.03 -3.92 5.35
C THR A 98 8.22 -2.52 4.78
N CYS A 99 9.41 -1.94 4.96
CA CYS A 99 9.72 -0.61 4.43
C CYS A 99 9.53 -0.51 2.91
N ASP A 100 9.94 -1.54 2.17
CA ASP A 100 9.85 -1.57 0.71
C ASP A 100 8.37 -1.56 0.29
N ILE A 101 7.54 -2.36 0.98
CA ILE A 101 6.09 -2.43 0.71
C ILE A 101 5.40 -1.12 1.03
N ILE A 102 5.68 -0.53 2.19
CA ILE A 102 5.06 0.74 2.60
C ILE A 102 5.48 1.88 1.68
N LEU A 103 6.74 1.92 1.24
CA LEU A 103 7.21 2.92 0.30
C LEU A 103 6.45 2.83 -1.03
N GLU A 104 6.30 1.62 -1.58
CA GLU A 104 5.52 1.42 -2.80
C GLU A 104 4.04 1.74 -2.61
N THR A 105 3.50 1.50 -1.42
CA THR A 105 2.15 1.92 -1.03
C THR A 105 2.02 3.45 -1.13
N PHE A 106 2.98 4.22 -0.60
CA PHE A 106 2.99 5.69 -0.70
C PHE A 106 3.10 6.16 -2.15
N VAL A 107 3.94 5.50 -2.96
CA VAL A 107 4.09 5.82 -4.40
C VAL A 107 2.77 5.57 -5.12
N ASN A 108 2.09 4.45 -4.88
CA ASN A 108 0.80 4.13 -5.50
C ASN A 108 -0.29 5.13 -5.11
N ILE A 109 -0.37 5.50 -3.84
CA ILE A 109 -1.26 6.55 -3.35
C ILE A 109 -0.99 7.88 -4.07
N SER A 110 0.27 8.29 -4.15
CA SER A 110 0.69 9.54 -4.77
C SER A 110 0.37 9.57 -6.27
N ARG A 111 0.65 8.48 -6.98
CA ARG A 111 0.32 8.32 -8.41
C ARG A 111 -1.18 8.44 -8.66
N SER A 112 -1.99 7.80 -7.82
CA SER A 112 -3.45 7.84 -7.95
C SER A 112 -3.99 9.24 -7.67
N HIS A 113 -3.50 9.91 -6.62
CA HIS A 113 -3.88 11.29 -6.32
C HIS A 113 -3.47 12.27 -7.43
N LEU A 114 -2.25 12.14 -7.96
CA LEU A 114 -1.77 12.96 -9.08
C LEU A 114 -2.62 12.76 -10.33
N LYS A 115 -3.00 11.52 -10.65
CA LYS A 115 -3.88 11.20 -11.78
C LYS A 115 -5.26 11.85 -11.62
N GLU A 116 -5.81 11.82 -10.41
CA GLU A 116 -7.09 12.44 -10.11
C GLU A 116 -7.03 13.96 -10.19
N TRP A 117 -6.00 14.57 -9.61
CA TRP A 117 -5.75 16.01 -9.72
C TRP A 117 -5.61 16.43 -11.19
N LEU A 118 -4.77 15.73 -11.98
CA LEU A 118 -4.56 16.05 -13.40
C LEU A 118 -5.85 15.94 -14.22
N ARG A 119 -6.67 14.91 -13.96
CA ARG A 119 -7.99 14.74 -14.61
C ARG A 119 -8.94 15.88 -14.28
N ASN A 120 -8.93 16.38 -13.04
CA ASN A 120 -9.76 17.50 -12.63
C ASN A 120 -9.26 18.81 -13.25
N GLU A 121 -7.95 19.04 -13.25
CA GLU A 121 -7.33 20.20 -13.88
C GLU A 121 -7.60 20.24 -15.39
N ALA A 122 -7.46 19.11 -16.08
CA ALA A 122 -7.77 18.97 -17.52
C ALA A 122 -9.25 19.25 -17.84
N ARG A 123 -10.17 18.90 -16.93
CA ARG A 123 -11.59 19.27 -17.05
C ARG A 123 -11.82 20.76 -16.82
N THR A 124 -11.19 21.34 -15.80
CA THR A 124 -11.33 22.77 -15.47
C THR A 124 -10.78 23.66 -16.59
N LEU A 125 -9.73 23.22 -17.28
CA LEU A 125 -9.10 23.96 -18.38
C LEU A 125 -9.86 23.86 -19.72
N ASN A 126 -11.06 23.26 -19.80
CA ASN A 126 -11.79 23.00 -21.05
C ASN A 126 -10.96 22.26 -22.13
N GLY A 127 -9.91 21.53 -21.74
CA GLY A 127 -8.87 21.02 -22.66
C GLY A 127 -9.33 19.96 -23.67
N PHE A 128 -10.56 19.44 -23.54
CA PHE A 128 -11.13 18.53 -24.53
C PHE A 128 -11.65 19.25 -25.79
N ASP A 129 -11.99 20.54 -25.73
CA ASP A 129 -12.39 21.28 -26.95
C ASP A 129 -11.20 21.50 -27.90
N LEU A 130 -9.96 21.50 -27.40
CA LEU A 130 -8.75 21.70 -28.21
C LEU A 130 -8.12 20.39 -28.73
N MET A 131 -8.47 19.22 -28.16
CA MET A 131 -7.98 17.91 -28.66
C MET A 131 -8.96 17.22 -29.62
N ILE A 132 -10.22 17.66 -29.69
CA ILE A 132 -11.21 17.11 -30.63
C ILE A 132 -11.17 17.85 -31.99
N ASP A 133 -10.56 19.04 -32.04
CA ASP A 133 -10.44 19.88 -33.25
C ASP A 133 -9.05 19.78 -33.95
N ALA A 134 -8.22 18.79 -33.60
CA ALA A 134 -6.88 18.56 -34.18
C ALA A 134 -6.75 17.19 -34.88
#